data_AF-A0AAV5JWU1-F1
#
_entry.id   AF-A0AAV5JWU1-F1
#
_cell.length_a   1.000
_cell.length_b   1.000
_cell.length_c   1.000
_cell.angle_alpha   90.00
_cell.angle_beta   90.00
_cell.angle_gamma   90.00
#
_symmetry.space_group_name_H-M   'P 1'
#
loop_
_entity.id
_entity.type
_entity.pdbx_description
1 polymer ?
#
loop_
_entity_poly.entity_id
_entity_poly.type
_entity_poly.pdbx_seq_one_letter_code
_entity_poly.pdbx_strand_id
1 'polypeptide(L)'
;MAPVAARRACNPVEPSGLTSTMKRQKKIKMEKKIKKTVKRLRVDMANISIEQRGIREQQKKIREKLEEIGSQCAQLREETELIFRQKAGNQVLLNLVCQIIKARQDRDIEKAASLACTLRDLIAKQKGKRMLMACPKCE
;
A
#
# COMPACT_ATOMS: atom_id res chain seq x y z
N MET A 1 40.82 96.19 -1.84
CA MET A 1 41.07 94.93 -2.59
C MET A 1 41.53 93.90 -1.57
N ALA A 2 40.75 92.85 -1.33
CA ALA A 2 41.11 91.75 -0.42
C ALA A 2 41.64 90.55 -1.25
N PRO A 3 42.64 89.78 -0.78
CA PRO A 3 43.20 88.69 -1.55
C PRO A 3 42.27 87.47 -1.50
N VAL A 4 42.10 86.82 -2.65
CA VAL A 4 41.33 85.58 -2.81
C VAL A 4 42.14 84.42 -2.23
N ALA A 5 41.63 83.81 -1.15
CA ALA A 5 42.24 82.64 -0.54
C ALA A 5 42.09 81.41 -1.44
N ALA A 6 43.20 80.77 -1.80
CA ALA A 6 43.22 79.51 -2.53
C ALA A 6 42.58 78.39 -1.70
N ARG A 7 41.53 77.75 -2.24
CA ARG A 7 40.90 76.57 -1.63
C ARG A 7 41.90 75.40 -1.67
N ARG A 8 42.29 74.88 -0.50
CA ARG A 8 42.99 73.59 -0.38
C ARG A 8 42.09 72.48 -0.92
N ALA A 9 42.56 71.74 -1.93
CA ALA A 9 41.94 70.51 -2.35
C ALA A 9 42.13 69.45 -1.26
N CYS A 10 41.05 69.01 -0.62
CA CYS A 10 41.07 67.79 0.18
C CYS A 10 41.07 66.61 -0.78
N ASN A 11 42.17 65.85 -0.83
CA ASN A 11 42.18 64.57 -1.51
C ASN A 11 41.32 63.56 -0.71
N PRO A 12 40.52 62.71 -1.37
CA PRO A 12 39.80 61.64 -0.70
C PRO A 12 40.81 60.66 -0.08
N VAL A 13 40.71 60.43 1.22
CA VAL A 13 41.46 59.36 1.87
C VAL A 13 40.78 58.04 1.48
N GLU A 14 41.42 57.31 0.56
CA GLU A 14 41.11 55.91 0.27
C GLU A 14 41.07 55.11 1.58
N PRO A 15 39.99 54.36 1.90
CA PRO A 15 39.92 53.58 3.12
C PRO A 15 40.92 52.43 3.04
N SER A 16 42.05 52.63 3.71
CA SER A 16 43.12 51.66 3.91
C SER A 16 42.56 50.30 4.32
N GLY A 17 42.95 49.27 3.55
CA GLY A 17 42.50 47.89 3.71
C GLY A 17 42.68 47.32 5.12
N LEU A 18 41.82 46.35 5.47
CA LEU A 18 41.81 45.70 6.78
C LEU A 18 43.21 45.23 7.21
N THR A 19 43.61 45.62 8.41
CA THR A 19 44.84 45.16 9.09
C THR A 19 44.86 43.63 9.23
N SER A 20 46.04 43.00 9.18
CA SER A 20 46.18 41.53 9.15
C SER A 20 45.55 40.84 10.37
N THR A 21 45.53 41.53 11.51
CA THR A 21 44.88 41.12 12.77
C THR A 21 43.35 41.05 12.64
N MET A 22 42.71 42.03 11.98
CA MET A 22 41.26 41.98 11.73
C MET A 22 40.87 40.87 10.75
N LYS A 23 41.69 40.61 9.73
CA LYS A 23 41.49 39.48 8.79
C LYS A 23 41.56 38.12 9.52
N ARG A 24 42.54 37.94 10.41
CA ARG A 24 42.70 36.73 11.23
C ARG A 24 41.53 36.51 12.19
N GLN A 25 41.05 37.57 12.85
CA GLN A 25 39.87 37.48 13.73
C GLN A 25 38.59 37.13 12.96
N LYS A 26 38.38 37.68 11.76
CA LYS A 26 37.25 37.31 10.89
C LYS A 26 37.30 35.83 10.50
N LYS A 27 38.49 35.30 10.16
CA LYS A 27 38.68 33.87 9.85
C LYS A 27 38.33 32.96 11.02
N ILE A 28 38.81 33.28 12.23
CA ILE A 28 38.49 32.52 13.46
C ILE A 28 36.99 32.53 13.75
N LYS A 29 36.31 33.67 13.56
CA LYS A 29 34.84 33.77 13.74
C LYS A 29 34.10 32.89 12.73
N MET A 30 34.53 32.88 11.47
CA MET A 30 33.98 32.01 10.41
C MET A 30 34.17 30.53 10.76
N GLU A 31 35.37 30.10 11.15
CA GLU A 31 35.65 28.72 11.54
C GLU A 31 34.80 28.27 12.74
N LYS A 32 34.60 29.15 13.74
CA LYS A 32 33.71 28.87 14.87
C LYS A 32 32.26 28.69 14.43
N LYS A 33 31.77 29.50 13.48
CA LYS A 33 30.43 29.34 12.89
C LYS A 33 30.30 28.00 12.16
N ILE A 34 31.25 27.69 11.28
CA ILE A 34 31.29 26.42 10.53
C ILE A 34 31.29 25.24 11.49
N LYS A 35 32.15 25.25 12.52
CA LYS A 35 32.19 24.18 13.54
C LYS A 35 30.84 23.99 14.24
N LYS A 36 30.12 25.07 14.56
CA LYS A 36 28.78 24.98 15.16
C LYS A 36 27.77 24.37 14.18
N THR A 37 27.78 24.79 12.92
CA THR A 37 26.90 24.24 11.87
C THR A 37 27.16 22.75 11.66
N VAL A 38 28.43 22.35 11.52
CA VAL A 38 28.81 20.94 11.35
C VAL A 38 28.36 20.09 12.54
N LYS A 39 28.49 20.59 13.77
CA LYS A 39 27.99 19.89 14.96
C LYS A 39 26.48 19.67 14.91
N ARG A 40 25.71 20.68 14.50
CA ARG A 40 24.25 20.57 14.36
C ARG A 40 23.88 19.56 13.27
N LEU A 41 24.48 19.68 12.09
CA LEU A 41 24.24 18.76 10.97
C LEU A 41 24.52 17.30 11.34
N ARG A 42 25.55 17.02 12.14
CA ARG A 42 25.84 15.65 12.61
C ARG A 42 24.73 15.10 13.50
N VAL A 43 24.16 15.93 14.37
CA VAL A 43 23.02 15.53 15.22
C VAL A 43 21.79 15.29 14.36
N ASP A 44 21.47 16.20 13.44
CA ASP A 44 20.33 16.08 12.53
C ASP A 44 20.45 14.81 11.67
N MET A 45 21.64 14.53 11.12
CA MET A 45 21.92 13.31 10.38
C MET A 45 21.71 12.04 11.23
N ALA A 46 22.13 12.06 12.50
CA ALA A 46 21.93 10.92 13.39
C ALA A 46 20.43 10.68 13.66
N ASN A 47 19.66 11.75 13.88
CA ASN A 47 18.21 11.68 14.08
C ASN A 47 17.51 11.16 12.82
N ILE A 48 17.84 11.68 11.64
CA ILE A 48 17.31 11.21 10.35
C ILE A 48 17.62 9.71 10.16
N SER A 49 18.82 9.26 10.51
CA SER A 49 19.20 7.85 10.40
C SER A 49 18.33 6.93 11.28
N ILE A 50 17.99 7.40 12.49
CA ILE A 50 17.09 6.68 13.41
C ILE A 50 15.67 6.64 12.84
N GLU A 51 15.15 7.78 12.39
CA GLU A 51 13.82 7.87 11.78
C GLU A 51 13.70 6.99 10.54
N GLN A 52 14.70 7.01 9.65
CA GLN A 52 14.74 6.17 8.46
C GLN A 52 14.74 4.67 8.81
N ARG A 53 15.41 4.26 9.90
CA ARG A 53 15.36 2.88 10.37
C ARG A 53 13.94 2.49 10.80
N GLY A 54 13.28 3.35 11.57
CA GLY A 54 11.88 3.16 11.97
C GLY A 54 10.94 3.05 10.77
N ILE A 55 11.10 3.90 9.77
CA ILE A 55 10.31 3.85 8.52
C ILE A 55 10.52 2.50 7.81
N ARG A 56 11.76 2.01 7.69
CA ARG A 56 12.05 0.72 7.04
C ARG A 56 11.40 -0.45 7.78
N GLU A 57 11.44 -0.45 9.10
CA GLU A 57 10.78 -1.49 9.91
C GLU A 57 9.26 -1.44 9.75
N GLN A 58 8.66 -0.26 9.75
CA GLN A 58 7.22 -0.10 9.49
C GLN A 58 6.85 -0.58 8.09
N GLN A 59 7.63 -0.21 7.07
CA GLN A 59 7.41 -0.69 5.70
C GLN A 59 7.50 -2.22 5.58
N LYS A 60 8.43 -2.84 6.30
CA LYS A 60 8.52 -4.32 6.36
C LYS A 60 7.23 -4.92 6.91
N LYS A 61 6.76 -4.43 8.07
CA LYS A 61 5.50 -4.88 8.68
C LYS A 61 4.28 -4.67 7.77
N ILE A 62 4.24 -3.57 7.02
CA ILE A 62 3.16 -3.29 6.06
C ILE A 62 3.20 -4.31 4.92
N ARG A 63 4.37 -4.65 4.38
CA ARG A 63 4.49 -5.67 3.32
C ARG A 63 4.02 -7.04 3.80
N GLU A 64 4.47 -7.47 4.97
CA GLU A 64 4.06 -8.76 5.57
C GLU A 64 2.53 -8.84 5.71
N LYS A 65 1.90 -7.79 6.23
CA LYS A 65 0.43 -7.72 6.33
C LYS A 65 -0.27 -7.72 4.98
N LEU A 66 0.28 -7.02 3.99
CA LEU A 66 -0.29 -7.01 2.63
C LEU A 66 -0.19 -8.38 1.97
N GLU A 67 0.89 -9.13 2.19
CA GLU A 67 1.04 -10.50 1.71
C GLU A 67 0.01 -11.43 2.37
N GLU A 68 -0.19 -11.30 3.69
CA GLU A 68 -1.22 -12.05 4.42
C GLU A 68 -2.62 -11.75 3.87
N ILE A 69 -2.98 -10.47 3.74
CA ILE A 69 -4.25 -10.03 3.16
C ILE A 69 -4.40 -10.57 1.73
N GLY A 70 -3.34 -10.50 0.92
CA GLY A 70 -3.33 -11.04 -0.43
C GLY A 70 -3.66 -12.54 -0.46
N SER A 71 -3.07 -13.32 0.45
CA SER A 71 -3.36 -14.75 0.58
C SER A 71 -4.80 -15.03 0.99
N GLN A 72 -5.33 -14.26 1.95
CA GLN A 72 -6.72 -14.37 2.41
C GLN A 72 -7.70 -14.00 1.29
N CYS A 73 -7.42 -12.94 0.53
CA CYS A 73 -8.22 -12.57 -0.63
C CYS A 73 -8.22 -13.66 -1.71
N ALA A 74 -7.10 -14.33 -1.94
CA ALA A 74 -7.04 -15.44 -2.88
C ALA A 74 -7.92 -16.62 -2.44
N GLN A 75 -7.85 -16.99 -1.16
CA GLN A 75 -8.70 -18.05 -0.57
C GLN A 75 -10.19 -17.68 -0.67
N LEU A 76 -10.56 -16.45 -0.28
CA LEU A 76 -11.95 -15.99 -0.35
C LEU A 76 -12.49 -16.01 -1.78
N ARG A 77 -11.66 -15.68 -2.79
CA ARG A 77 -12.07 -15.77 -4.20
C ARG A 77 -12.35 -17.22 -4.60
N GLU A 78 -11.46 -18.14 -4.25
CA GLU A 78 -11.64 -19.56 -4.54
C GLU A 78 -12.91 -20.12 -3.87
N GLU A 79 -13.12 -19.84 -2.59
CA GLU A 79 -14.31 -20.22 -1.84
C GLU A 79 -15.59 -19.63 -2.48
N THR A 80 -15.55 -18.36 -2.87
CA THR A 80 -16.69 -17.70 -3.51
C THR A 80 -17.02 -18.34 -4.86
N GLU A 81 -16.01 -18.63 -5.68
CA GLU A 81 -16.21 -19.33 -6.95
C GLU A 81 -16.77 -20.74 -6.76
N LEU A 82 -16.36 -21.44 -5.71
CA LEU A 82 -16.93 -22.74 -5.34
C LEU A 82 -18.40 -22.61 -4.95
N ILE A 83 -18.74 -21.65 -4.09
CA ILE A 83 -20.13 -21.37 -3.69
C ILE A 83 -20.97 -21.03 -4.92
N PHE A 84 -20.46 -20.21 -5.84
CA PHE A 84 -21.19 -19.84 -7.05
C PHE A 84 -21.46 -21.05 -7.95
N ARG A 85 -20.45 -21.91 -8.15
CA ARG A 85 -20.60 -23.17 -8.89
C ARG A 85 -21.64 -24.09 -8.24
N GLN A 86 -21.60 -24.21 -6.91
CA GLN A 86 -22.57 -25.01 -6.17
C GLN A 86 -23.98 -24.43 -6.27
N LYS A 87 -24.12 -23.10 -6.14
CA LYS A 87 -25.39 -22.37 -6.27
C LYS A 87 -26.00 -22.60 -7.65
N ALA A 88 -25.22 -22.48 -8.72
CA ALA A 88 -25.68 -22.73 -10.08
C ALA A 88 -26.20 -24.17 -10.24
N GLY A 89 -25.45 -25.16 -9.74
CA GLY A 89 -25.89 -26.56 -9.74
C GLY A 89 -27.19 -26.77 -8.96
N ASN A 90 -27.31 -26.18 -7.78
CA ASN A 90 -28.54 -26.26 -6.97
C ASN A 90 -29.73 -25.61 -7.67
N GLN A 91 -29.53 -24.49 -8.36
CA GLN A 91 -30.60 -23.83 -9.12
C GLN A 91 -31.15 -24.72 -10.24
N VAL A 92 -30.27 -25.45 -10.95
CA VAL A 92 -30.67 -26.44 -11.96
C VAL A 92 -31.51 -27.55 -11.34
N LEU A 93 -31.09 -28.07 -10.18
CA LEU A 93 -31.84 -29.11 -9.46
C LEU A 93 -33.22 -28.60 -9.01
N LEU A 94 -33.30 -27.39 -8.47
CA LEU A 94 -34.57 -26.77 -8.06
C LEU A 94 -35.52 -26.58 -9.26
N ASN A 95 -35.00 -26.11 -10.39
CA ASN A 95 -35.79 -25.94 -11.60
C ASN A 95 -36.37 -27.28 -12.09
N LEU A 96 -35.58 -28.36 -12.05
CA LEU A 96 -36.06 -29.70 -12.39
C LEU A 96 -37.16 -30.18 -11.45
N VAL A 97 -37.01 -29.97 -10.13
CA VAL A 97 -38.06 -30.31 -9.16
C VAL A 97 -39.35 -29.55 -9.45
N CYS A 98 -39.27 -28.25 -9.75
CA CYS A 98 -40.43 -27.45 -10.16
C CYS A 98 -41.09 -28.01 -11.43
N GLN A 99 -40.31 -28.42 -12.43
CA GLN A 99 -40.83 -29.02 -13.66
C GLN A 99 -41.50 -30.39 -13.41
N ILE A 100 -40.95 -31.22 -12.52
CA ILE A 100 -41.56 -32.49 -12.12
C ILE A 100 -42.92 -32.24 -11.45
N ILE A 101 -42.99 -31.27 -10.54
CA ILE A 101 -44.25 -30.92 -9.87
C ILE A 101 -45.30 -30.49 -10.89
N LYS A 102 -44.93 -29.63 -11.85
CA LYS A 102 -45.82 -29.22 -12.95
C LYS A 102 -46.27 -30.40 -13.82
N ALA A 103 -45.35 -31.24 -14.29
CA ALA A 103 -45.70 -32.41 -15.11
C ALA A 103 -46.67 -33.35 -14.36
N ARG A 104 -46.50 -33.53 -13.05
CA ARG A 104 -47.44 -34.30 -12.22
C ARG A 104 -48.80 -33.63 -12.09
N GLN A 105 -48.85 -32.31 -11.93
CA GLN A 105 -50.10 -31.54 -11.91
C GLN A 105 -50.84 -31.69 -13.25
N ASP A 106 -50.11 -31.66 -14.36
CA ASP A 106 -50.62 -31.82 -15.72
C ASP A 106 -50.93 -33.29 -16.09
N ARG A 107 -50.73 -34.23 -15.16
CA ARG A 107 -50.86 -35.70 -15.35
C ARG A 107 -49.96 -36.27 -16.45
N ASP A 108 -48.90 -35.57 -16.81
CA ASP A 108 -47.86 -36.03 -17.73
C ASP A 108 -46.85 -36.91 -16.98
N ILE A 109 -47.21 -38.19 -16.81
CA ILE A 109 -46.45 -39.16 -16.01
C ILE A 109 -45.11 -39.51 -16.67
N GLU A 110 -45.07 -39.63 -17.99
CA GLU A 110 -43.86 -39.96 -18.74
C GLU A 110 -42.81 -38.85 -18.62
N LYS A 111 -43.23 -37.59 -18.78
CA LYS A 111 -42.35 -36.43 -18.58
C LYS A 111 -41.90 -36.31 -17.13
N ALA A 112 -42.79 -36.52 -16.16
CA ALA A 112 -42.42 -36.51 -14.75
C ALA A 112 -41.37 -37.59 -14.42
N ALA A 113 -41.52 -38.80 -14.99
CA ALA A 113 -40.58 -39.91 -14.78
C ALA A 113 -39.21 -39.64 -15.42
N SER A 114 -39.18 -39.15 -16.66
CA SER A 114 -37.92 -38.79 -17.34
C SER A 114 -37.16 -37.69 -16.59
N LEU A 115 -37.84 -36.61 -16.19
CA LEU A 115 -37.23 -35.54 -15.39
C LEU A 115 -36.71 -36.05 -14.03
N ALA A 116 -37.41 -36.97 -13.38
CA ALA A 116 -36.98 -37.56 -12.12
C ALA A 116 -35.73 -38.45 -12.28
N CYS A 117 -35.60 -39.17 -13.40
CA CYS A 117 -34.36 -39.87 -13.75
C CYS A 117 -33.20 -38.89 -13.94
N THR A 118 -33.40 -37.82 -14.73
CA THR A 118 -32.38 -36.78 -14.93
C THR A 118 -31.95 -36.13 -13.60
N LEU A 119 -32.90 -35.86 -12.71
CA LEU A 119 -32.62 -35.30 -11.38
C LEU A 119 -31.73 -36.24 -10.55
N ARG A 120 -32.01 -37.55 -10.54
CA ARG A 120 -31.19 -38.54 -9.84
C ARG A 120 -29.76 -38.57 -10.35
N ASP A 121 -29.57 -38.56 -11.66
CA ASP A 121 -28.24 -38.56 -12.29
C ASP A 121 -27.45 -37.30 -11.94
N LEU A 122 -28.09 -36.13 -11.95
CA LEU A 122 -27.44 -34.87 -11.61
C LEU A 122 -27.07 -34.80 -10.13
N ILE A 123 -27.93 -35.30 -9.23
CA ILE A 123 -27.62 -35.38 -7.79
C ILE A 123 -26.42 -36.31 -7.56
N ALA A 124 -26.37 -37.46 -8.23
CA ALA A 124 -25.24 -38.39 -8.14
C ALA A 124 -23.93 -37.73 -8.60
N LYS A 125 -23.94 -37.05 -9.74
CA LYS A 125 -22.80 -36.29 -10.28
C LYS A 125 -22.35 -35.15 -9.34
N GLN A 126 -23.29 -34.50 -8.66
CA GLN A 126 -22.98 -33.40 -7.73
C GLN A 126 -22.44 -33.90 -6.38
N LYS A 127 -22.91 -35.06 -5.88
CA LYS A 127 -22.39 -35.69 -4.66
C LYS A 127 -20.94 -36.15 -4.82
N GLY A 128 -20.59 -36.73 -5.97
CA GLY A 128 -19.21 -37.11 -6.28
C GLY A 128 -18.22 -35.92 -6.26
N LYS A 129 -18.68 -34.73 -6.63
CA LYS A 129 -17.87 -33.50 -6.57
C LYS A 129 -17.75 -32.91 -5.16
N ARG A 130 -18.69 -33.20 -4.26
CA ARG A 130 -18.70 -32.72 -2.86
C ARG A 130 -17.72 -33.48 -1.96
N MET A 131 -17.52 -34.79 -2.20
CA MET A 131 -16.58 -35.60 -1.40
C MET A 131 -15.10 -35.23 -1.61
N LEU A 132 -14.76 -34.57 -2.72
CA LEU A 132 -13.40 -34.08 -2.99
C LEU A 132 -13.10 -32.72 -2.33
N MET A 133 -14.06 -32.15 -1.59
CA MET A 133 -14.09 -30.76 -1.14
C MET A 133 -14.19 -30.61 0.39
N ALA A 134 -13.69 -31.59 1.16
CA ALA A 134 -13.55 -31.41 2.61
C ALA A 134 -12.44 -30.38 2.86
N CYS A 135 -12.78 -29.24 3.48
CA CYS A 135 -11.82 -28.21 3.87
C CYS A 135 -10.91 -28.78 4.99
N PRO A 136 -9.60 -28.95 4.78
CA PRO A 136 -8.70 -29.54 5.78
C PRO A 136 -8.33 -28.57 6.92
N LYS A 137 -8.91 -27.36 6.97
CA LYS A 137 -8.53 -26.30 7.93
C LYS A 137 -9.61 -25.95 8.96
N CYS A 138 -10.67 -26.75 9.05
CA CYS A 138 -11.70 -26.59 10.07
C CYS A 138 -11.50 -27.61 11.21
N GLU A 139 -10.35 -27.58 11.89
CA GLU A 139 -10.10 -28.22 13.21
C GLU A 139 -9.31 -27.27 14.11
#